data_AF-A0A5C6X2Y3-F1
#
_entry.id   AF-A0A5C6X2Y3-F1
#
_cell.length_a   1.000
_cell.length_b   1.000
_cell.length_c   1.000
_cell.angle_alpha   90.00
_cell.angle_beta   90.00
_cell.angle_gamma   90.00
#
_symmetry.space_group_name_H-M   'P 1'
#
loop_
_entity.id
_entity.type
_entity.pdbx_description
1 polymer ?
#
loop_
_entity_poly.entity_id
_entity_poly.type
_entity_poly.pdbx_seq_one_letter_code
_entity_poly.pdbx_strand_id
1 'polypeptide(L)'
;MSRHPLLLAILFAALTTLSLASAQPALAKTASNSRCQTVAAMPTPGELSALVERLEADHPTRQSMQALDAWRTRALADCDATGELQDDADFSVMRHRADFLREASAALPRLEDYHQRRHELLDQALATGDITEATHTRFRTELDACFDPTFANLPAGEGGAAQFHAWNTPIERCFSTLDIKLRDLSNAEPSSGALFWLLLAATLGLSAAGVAIAYAKHRKNERQARP
;
A
#
# COMPACT_ATOMS: atom_id res chain seq x y z
N MET A 1 -43.64 -59.70 -15.24
CA MET A 1 -42.40 -58.89 -15.24
C MET A 1 -42.59 -57.71 -16.19
N SER A 2 -42.43 -56.52 -15.59
CA SER A 2 -42.33 -55.14 -16.11
C SER A 2 -42.62 -54.82 -17.59
N ARG A 3 -43.63 -53.95 -17.81
CA ARG A 3 -43.76 -53.07 -18.99
C ARG A 3 -44.03 -51.63 -18.55
N HIS A 4 -43.22 -51.10 -17.63
CA HIS A 4 -43.34 -49.72 -17.13
C HIS A 4 -42.17 -48.75 -17.43
N PRO A 5 -41.09 -49.07 -18.19
CA PRO A 5 -40.00 -48.10 -18.33
C PRO A 5 -40.24 -47.06 -19.44
N LEU A 6 -41.18 -47.29 -20.36
CA LEU A 6 -41.28 -46.49 -21.60
C LEU A 6 -42.12 -45.21 -21.45
N LEU A 7 -43.09 -45.19 -20.53
CA LEU A 7 -43.94 -44.01 -20.28
C LEU A 7 -43.24 -42.94 -19.43
N LEU A 8 -42.30 -43.32 -18.57
CA LEU A 8 -41.56 -42.38 -17.72
C LEU A 8 -40.49 -41.60 -18.50
N ALA A 9 -39.87 -42.22 -19.51
CA ALA A 9 -38.85 -41.59 -20.34
C ALA A 9 -39.42 -40.50 -21.26
N ILE A 10 -40.66 -40.66 -21.73
CA ILE A 10 -41.32 -39.68 -22.62
C ILE A 10 -41.79 -38.45 -21.84
N LEU A 11 -42.22 -38.62 -20.59
CA LEU A 11 -42.61 -37.48 -19.74
C LEU A 11 -41.42 -36.59 -19.39
N PHE A 12 -40.23 -37.17 -19.16
CA PHE A 12 -39.02 -36.39 -18.88
C PHE A 12 -38.52 -35.61 -20.10
N ALA A 13 -38.63 -36.19 -21.31
CA ALA A 13 -38.24 -35.49 -22.55
C ALA A 13 -39.14 -34.29 -22.87
N ALA A 14 -40.45 -34.38 -22.56
CA ALA A 14 -41.40 -33.30 -22.78
C ALA A 14 -41.28 -32.15 -21.76
N LEU A 15 -40.84 -32.43 -20.53
CA LEU A 15 -40.58 -31.41 -19.52
C LEU A 15 -39.28 -30.64 -19.77
N THR A 16 -38.26 -31.27 -20.36
CA THR A 16 -37.01 -30.56 -20.72
C THR A 16 -37.14 -29.64 -21.93
N THR A 17 -38.05 -29.92 -22.86
CA THR A 17 -38.25 -29.05 -24.04
C THR A 17 -39.14 -27.85 -23.74
N LEU A 18 -40.05 -27.93 -22.77
CA LEU A 18 -40.89 -26.79 -22.38
C LEU A 18 -40.12 -25.73 -21.58
N SER A 19 -39.08 -26.11 -20.82
CA SER A 19 -38.23 -25.16 -20.10
C SER A 19 -37.22 -24.42 -20.99
N LEU A 20 -36.91 -24.95 -22.18
CA LEU A 20 -36.05 -24.27 -23.15
C LEU A 20 -36.82 -23.28 -24.04
N ALA A 21 -38.14 -23.40 -24.16
CA ALA A 21 -38.95 -22.50 -24.99
C ALA A 21 -39.38 -21.21 -24.26
N SER A 22 -39.22 -21.14 -22.93
CA SER A 22 -39.49 -19.95 -22.12
C SER A 22 -38.23 -19.17 -21.72
N ALA A 23 -37.05 -19.63 -22.12
CA ALA A 23 -35.88 -18.76 -22.15
C ALA A 23 -36.09 -17.80 -23.31
N GLN A 24 -36.82 -16.71 -23.06
CA GLN A 24 -36.62 -15.49 -23.83
C GLN A 24 -35.10 -15.33 -23.96
N PRO A 25 -34.54 -15.14 -25.16
CA PRO A 25 -33.22 -14.56 -25.20
C PRO A 25 -33.36 -13.30 -24.38
N ALA A 26 -32.75 -13.28 -23.19
CA ALA A 26 -32.37 -12.02 -22.60
C ALA A 26 -31.61 -11.39 -23.75
N LEU A 27 -32.26 -10.44 -24.41
CA LEU A 27 -31.61 -9.52 -25.32
C LEU A 27 -30.47 -9.05 -24.46
N ALA A 28 -29.29 -9.63 -24.69
CA ALA A 28 -28.05 -9.07 -24.23
C ALA A 28 -28.15 -7.69 -24.82
N LYS A 29 -28.55 -6.72 -23.98
CA LYS A 29 -28.49 -5.31 -24.27
C LYS A 29 -27.03 -5.17 -24.63
N THR A 30 -26.74 -5.21 -25.92
CA THR A 30 -25.49 -4.75 -26.50
C THR A 30 -25.19 -3.49 -25.72
N ALA A 31 -24.09 -3.49 -24.98
CA ALA A 31 -23.68 -2.40 -24.12
C ALA A 31 -23.55 -1.15 -24.97
N SER A 32 -24.68 -0.47 -25.17
CA SER A 32 -24.71 0.93 -25.54
C SER A 32 -24.09 1.59 -24.33
N ASN A 33 -22.81 1.96 -24.45
CA ASN A 33 -22.07 2.79 -23.49
C ASN A 33 -22.71 4.18 -23.44
N SER A 34 -23.98 4.24 -23.02
CA SER A 34 -24.69 5.49 -22.79
C SER A 34 -23.98 6.22 -21.66
N ARG A 35 -23.86 7.55 -21.75
CA ARG A 35 -23.29 8.39 -20.69
C ARG A 35 -23.91 8.09 -19.32
N CYS A 36 -25.20 7.74 -19.29
CA CYS A 36 -25.92 7.29 -18.10
C CYS A 36 -25.30 6.06 -17.40
N GLN A 37 -24.84 5.06 -18.17
CA GLN A 37 -24.12 3.91 -17.58
C GLN A 37 -22.78 4.35 -16.98
N THR A 38 -22.08 5.28 -17.63
CA THR A 38 -20.84 5.85 -17.08
C THR A 38 -21.10 6.57 -15.76
N VAL A 39 -22.15 7.39 -15.66
CA VAL A 39 -22.55 8.06 -14.41
C VAL A 39 -22.90 7.04 -13.32
N ALA A 40 -23.65 6.00 -13.67
CA ALA A 40 -24.02 4.94 -12.73
C ALA A 40 -22.81 4.18 -12.18
N ALA A 41 -21.74 4.05 -12.97
CA ALA A 41 -20.48 3.40 -12.59
C ALA A 41 -19.47 4.33 -11.88
N MET A 42 -19.80 5.61 -11.68
CA MET A 42 -18.98 6.51 -10.87
C MET A 42 -19.08 6.15 -9.38
N PRO A 43 -18.00 6.36 -8.61
CA PRO A 43 -17.95 5.92 -7.23
C PRO A 43 -19.00 6.65 -6.39
N THR A 44 -19.64 5.88 -5.50
CA THR A 44 -20.60 6.34 -4.51
C THR A 44 -19.89 6.86 -3.26
N PRO A 45 -20.55 7.68 -2.42
CA PRO A 45 -19.97 8.12 -1.14
C PRO A 45 -19.50 6.97 -0.25
N GLY A 46 -20.22 5.84 -0.28
CA GLY A 46 -19.85 4.64 0.48
C GLY A 46 -18.56 3.99 -0.01
N GLU A 47 -18.33 3.98 -1.33
CA GLU A 47 -17.09 3.47 -1.91
C GLU A 47 -15.88 4.38 -1.64
N LEU A 48 -16.11 5.64 -1.28
CA LEU A 48 -15.06 6.62 -0.96
C LEU A 48 -14.83 6.80 0.55
N SER A 49 -15.51 6.02 1.41
CA SER A 49 -15.53 6.25 2.86
C SER A 49 -14.13 6.26 3.49
N ALA A 50 -13.25 5.37 3.06
CA ALA A 50 -11.88 5.30 3.58
C ALA A 50 -11.10 6.60 3.36
N LEU A 51 -11.24 7.23 2.19
CA LEU A 51 -10.63 8.55 1.93
C LEU A 51 -11.26 9.62 2.83
N VAL A 52 -12.59 9.60 2.97
CA VAL A 52 -13.30 10.58 3.79
C VAL A 52 -12.85 10.49 5.24
N GLU A 53 -12.70 9.30 5.80
CA GLU A 53 -12.28 9.08 7.19
C GLU A 53 -10.85 9.57 7.44
N ARG A 54 -9.95 9.42 6.46
CA ARG A 54 -8.54 9.79 6.62
C ARG A 54 -8.24 11.28 6.40
N LEU A 55 -9.01 11.97 5.57
CA LEU A 55 -8.80 13.39 5.23
C LEU A 55 -9.32 14.33 6.33
N GLU A 56 -8.71 15.50 6.49
CA GLU A 56 -9.23 16.54 7.39
C GLU A 56 -10.55 17.14 6.89
N ALA A 57 -11.34 17.73 7.79
CA ALA A 57 -12.71 18.17 7.49
C ALA A 57 -12.80 19.22 6.38
N ASP A 58 -11.83 20.11 6.32
CA ASP A 58 -11.70 21.22 5.37
C ASP A 58 -10.86 20.86 4.14
N HIS A 59 -10.41 19.61 4.00
CA HIS A 59 -9.57 19.18 2.90
C HIS A 59 -10.27 19.34 1.53
N PRO A 60 -9.63 19.93 0.50
CA PRO A 60 -10.26 20.23 -0.79
C PRO A 60 -10.81 19.00 -1.52
N THR A 61 -10.17 17.83 -1.37
CA THR A 61 -10.69 16.57 -1.93
C THR A 61 -12.04 16.18 -1.33
N ARG A 62 -12.37 16.55 -0.08
CA ARG A 62 -13.71 16.32 0.47
C ARG A 62 -14.78 17.14 -0.26
N GLN A 63 -14.48 18.39 -0.59
CA GLN A 63 -15.38 19.23 -1.40
C GLN A 63 -15.56 18.64 -2.81
N SER A 64 -14.47 18.11 -3.38
CA SER A 64 -14.51 17.40 -4.66
C SER A 64 -15.42 16.17 -4.64
N MET A 65 -15.35 15.34 -3.59
CA MET A 65 -16.25 14.19 -3.40
C MET A 65 -17.73 14.62 -3.29
N GLN A 66 -18.01 15.69 -2.54
CA GLN A 66 -19.37 16.24 -2.41
C GLN A 66 -19.90 16.78 -3.75
N ALA A 67 -19.06 17.49 -4.50
CA ALA A 67 -19.42 18.00 -5.81
C ALA A 67 -19.73 16.87 -6.81
N LEU A 68 -18.93 15.81 -6.80
CA LEU A 68 -19.17 14.62 -7.61
C LEU A 68 -20.51 13.97 -7.25
N ASP A 69 -20.80 13.77 -5.96
CA ASP A 69 -22.03 13.11 -5.52
C ASP A 69 -23.28 13.91 -5.85
N ALA A 70 -23.25 15.23 -5.63
CA ALA A 70 -24.35 16.13 -5.97
C ALA A 70 -24.60 16.20 -7.48
N TRP A 71 -23.55 16.18 -8.30
CA TRP A 71 -23.68 16.12 -9.74
C TRP A 71 -24.21 14.75 -10.19
N ARG A 72 -23.62 13.65 -9.71
CA ARG A 72 -24.01 12.28 -10.03
C ARG A 72 -25.48 12.02 -9.73
N THR A 73 -25.97 12.49 -8.58
CA THR A 73 -27.38 12.34 -8.18
C THR A 73 -28.33 13.03 -9.17
N ARG A 74 -28.00 14.25 -9.60
CA ARG A 74 -28.80 14.98 -10.61
C ARG A 74 -28.74 14.30 -11.97
N ALA A 75 -27.54 13.93 -12.42
CA ALA A 75 -27.31 13.27 -13.70
C ALA A 75 -28.04 11.91 -13.81
N LEU A 76 -28.09 11.14 -12.72
CA LEU A 76 -28.86 9.89 -12.67
C LEU A 76 -30.37 10.14 -12.74
N ALA A 77 -30.88 11.16 -12.04
CA ALA A 77 -32.30 11.52 -12.12
C ALA A 77 -32.70 11.94 -13.55
N ASP A 78 -31.84 12.70 -14.23
CA ASP A 78 -32.05 13.09 -15.62
C ASP A 78 -32.04 11.86 -16.55
N CYS A 79 -31.07 10.96 -16.36
CA CYS A 79 -30.99 9.70 -17.09
C CYS A 79 -32.23 8.82 -16.90
N ASP A 80 -32.78 8.75 -15.69
CA ASP A 80 -34.00 7.99 -15.41
C ASP A 80 -35.24 8.63 -16.06
N ALA A 81 -35.27 9.95 -16.20
CA ALA A 81 -36.39 10.69 -16.79
C ALA A 81 -36.39 10.68 -18.33
N THR A 82 -35.22 10.82 -18.96
CA THR A 82 -35.10 11.02 -20.41
C THR A 82 -34.51 9.82 -21.15
N GLY A 83 -33.87 8.89 -20.44
CA GLY A 83 -33.13 7.78 -21.01
C GLY A 83 -31.74 8.14 -21.54
N GLU A 84 -31.35 9.43 -21.53
CA GLU A 84 -30.05 9.90 -22.01
C GLU A 84 -29.58 11.16 -21.27
N LEU A 85 -28.30 11.19 -20.91
CA LEU A 85 -27.67 12.38 -20.35
C LEU A 85 -27.44 13.37 -21.49
N GLN A 86 -28.18 14.49 -21.49
CA GLN A 86 -27.96 15.57 -22.45
C GLN A 86 -26.53 16.13 -22.35
N ASP A 87 -26.11 16.95 -23.31
CA ASP A 87 -24.73 17.43 -23.40
C ASP A 87 -24.34 18.29 -22.20
N ASP A 88 -23.88 17.61 -21.16
CA ASP A 88 -23.48 18.18 -19.90
C ASP A 88 -22.01 18.56 -20.00
N ALA A 89 -21.76 19.88 -20.04
CA ALA A 89 -20.42 20.45 -20.08
C ALA A 89 -19.52 19.91 -18.95
N ASP A 90 -20.12 19.47 -17.84
CA ASP A 90 -19.41 18.98 -16.67
C ASP A 90 -19.10 17.48 -16.74
N PHE A 91 -19.67 16.72 -17.69
CA PHE A 91 -19.53 15.25 -17.73
C PHE A 91 -18.06 14.80 -17.75
N SER A 92 -17.22 15.41 -18.60
CA SER A 92 -15.81 15.02 -18.68
C SER A 92 -15.04 15.35 -17.40
N VAL A 93 -15.35 16.48 -16.77
CA VAL A 93 -14.71 16.91 -15.52
C VAL A 93 -15.08 15.96 -14.38
N MET A 94 -16.37 15.63 -14.27
CA MET A 94 -16.86 14.72 -13.22
C MET A 94 -16.38 13.30 -13.43
N ARG A 95 -16.24 12.86 -14.69
CA ARG A 95 -15.61 11.58 -15.00
C ARG A 95 -14.15 11.53 -14.56
N HIS A 96 -13.34 12.56 -14.87
CA HIS A 96 -11.96 12.60 -14.38
C HIS A 96 -11.90 12.58 -12.85
N ARG A 97 -12.75 13.39 -12.20
CA ARG A 97 -12.85 13.43 -10.74
C ARG A 97 -13.21 12.05 -10.15
N ALA A 98 -14.17 11.36 -10.76
CA ALA A 98 -14.54 10.00 -10.40
C ALA A 98 -13.38 9.01 -10.55
N ASP A 99 -12.64 9.07 -11.66
CA ASP A 99 -11.51 8.18 -11.93
C ASP A 99 -10.38 8.41 -10.91
N PHE A 100 -10.03 9.66 -10.64
CA PHE A 100 -9.05 10.01 -9.61
C PHE A 100 -9.46 9.49 -8.22
N LEU A 101 -10.69 9.76 -7.80
CA LEU A 101 -11.18 9.40 -6.47
C LEU A 101 -11.26 7.88 -6.28
N ARG A 102 -11.67 7.16 -7.33
CA ARG A 102 -11.70 5.70 -7.34
C ARG A 102 -10.29 5.12 -7.14
N GLU A 103 -9.31 5.62 -7.89
CA GLU A 103 -7.92 5.17 -7.78
C GLU A 103 -7.30 5.52 -6.43
N ALA A 104 -7.50 6.75 -5.95
CA ALA A 104 -7.05 7.20 -4.64
C ALA A 104 -7.66 6.34 -3.51
N SER A 105 -8.94 6.03 -3.59
CA SER A 105 -9.63 5.22 -2.59
C SER A 105 -9.17 3.77 -2.60
N ALA A 106 -8.98 3.19 -3.78
CA ALA A 106 -8.45 1.83 -3.92
C ALA A 106 -6.99 1.72 -3.45
N ALA A 107 -6.20 2.79 -3.59
CA ALA A 107 -4.81 2.84 -3.19
C ALA A 107 -4.62 3.06 -1.68
N LEU A 108 -5.53 3.74 -1.00
CA LEU A 108 -5.34 4.10 0.40
C LEU A 108 -5.06 2.89 1.32
N PRO A 109 -5.90 1.83 1.35
CA PRO A 109 -5.71 0.73 2.30
C PRO A 109 -4.37 0.01 2.12
N ARG A 110 -3.91 -0.12 0.87
CA ARG A 110 -2.64 -0.79 0.54
C ARG A 110 -1.42 0.07 0.91
N LEU A 111 -1.53 1.40 0.83
CA LEU A 111 -0.47 2.30 1.29
C LEU A 111 -0.40 2.34 2.82
N GLU A 112 -1.56 2.37 3.49
CA GLU A 112 -1.64 2.34 4.96
C GLU A 112 -1.15 1.01 5.54
N ASP A 113 -1.58 -0.13 4.98
CA ASP A 113 -1.10 -1.46 5.39
C ASP A 113 0.43 -1.55 5.21
N TYR A 114 0.96 -1.04 4.10
CA TYR A 114 2.41 -0.99 3.90
C TYR A 114 3.11 -0.14 4.96
N HIS A 115 2.62 1.08 5.19
CA HIS A 115 3.17 2.01 6.16
C HIS A 115 3.16 1.41 7.57
N GLN A 116 2.03 0.85 7.99
CA GLN A 116 1.86 0.21 9.29
C GLN A 116 2.81 -0.98 9.46
N ARG A 117 2.86 -1.91 8.49
CA ARG A 117 3.74 -3.09 8.58
C ARG A 117 5.22 -2.70 8.68
N ARG A 118 5.64 -1.61 8.04
CA ARG A 118 7.03 -1.14 8.14
C ARG A 118 7.33 -0.54 9.51
N HIS A 119 6.38 0.17 10.12
CA HIS A 119 6.49 0.57 11.53
C HIS A 119 6.60 -0.65 12.45
N GLU A 120 5.75 -1.65 12.29
CA GLU A 120 5.77 -2.88 13.10
C GLU A 120 7.11 -3.63 12.98
N LEU A 121 7.67 -3.73 11.77
CA LEU A 121 8.97 -4.36 11.54
C LEU A 121 10.12 -3.58 12.18
N LEU A 122 10.07 -2.25 12.13
CA LEU A 122 11.05 -1.39 12.80
C LEU A 122 10.98 -1.56 14.33
N ASP A 123 9.76 -1.57 14.88
CA ASP A 123 9.54 -1.78 16.31
C ASP A 123 10.04 -3.16 16.76
N GLN A 124 9.80 -4.20 15.96
CA GLN A 124 10.33 -5.54 16.21
C GLN A 124 11.87 -5.59 16.14
N ALA A 125 12.48 -4.94 15.15
CA ALA A 125 13.93 -4.88 15.01
C ALA A 125 14.60 -4.15 16.20
N LEU A 126 13.95 -3.11 16.72
CA LEU A 126 14.42 -2.44 17.95
C LEU A 126 14.29 -3.37 19.17
N ALA A 127 13.16 -4.05 19.32
CA ALA A 127 12.90 -4.95 20.44
C ALA A 127 13.84 -6.17 20.49
N THR A 128 14.29 -6.65 19.33
CA THR A 128 15.23 -7.76 19.19
C THR A 128 16.70 -7.33 19.28
N GLY A 129 16.97 -6.02 19.23
CA GLY A 129 18.32 -5.47 19.27
C GLY A 129 19.04 -5.48 17.92
N ASP A 130 18.34 -5.79 16.83
CA ASP A 130 18.88 -5.76 15.46
C ASP A 130 19.24 -4.33 15.03
N ILE A 131 18.56 -3.31 15.59
CA ILE A 131 18.85 -1.90 15.35
C ILE A 131 18.92 -1.10 16.65
N THR A 132 19.62 0.04 16.60
CA THR A 132 19.66 1.00 17.72
C THR A 132 18.43 1.92 17.73
N GLU A 133 18.14 2.54 18.88
CA GLU A 133 17.07 3.54 19.02
C GLU A 133 17.25 4.74 18.08
N ALA A 134 18.49 5.18 17.85
CA ALA A 134 18.79 6.23 16.89
C ALA A 134 18.48 5.81 15.45
N THR A 135 18.81 4.57 15.08
CA THR A 135 18.49 4.00 13.77
C THR A 135 16.97 3.90 13.59
N HIS A 136 16.27 3.34 14.58
CA HIS A 136 14.82 3.21 14.61
C HIS A 136 14.12 4.56 14.41
N THR A 137 14.50 5.57 15.21
CA THR A 137 13.92 6.92 15.15
C THR A 137 14.09 7.52 13.76
N ARG A 138 15.29 7.42 13.17
CA ARG A 138 15.55 7.92 11.81
C ARG A 138 14.65 7.26 10.78
N PHE A 139 14.52 5.93 10.80
CA PHE A 139 13.69 5.22 9.82
C PHE A 139 12.20 5.49 9.98
N ARG A 140 11.71 5.63 11.22
CA ARG A 140 10.32 6.05 11.44
C ARG A 140 10.05 7.43 10.88
N THR A 141 10.92 8.40 11.17
CA THR A 141 10.79 9.75 10.61
C THR A 141 10.84 9.75 9.08
N GLU A 142 11.72 8.96 8.46
CA GLU A 142 11.77 8.83 7.00
C GLU A 142 10.51 8.17 6.43
N LEU A 143 9.97 7.15 7.11
CA LEU A 143 8.74 6.44 6.71
C LEU A 143 7.52 7.36 6.78
N ASP A 144 7.35 8.09 7.89
CA ASP A 144 6.26 9.05 8.09
C ASP A 144 6.34 10.16 7.01
N ALA A 145 7.55 10.66 6.74
CA ALA A 145 7.78 11.68 5.72
C ALA A 145 7.49 11.20 4.28
N CYS A 146 7.50 9.89 4.01
CA CYS A 146 7.15 9.34 2.70
C CYS A 146 5.64 9.40 2.41
N PHE A 147 4.80 9.35 3.43
CA PHE A 147 3.35 9.15 3.28
C PHE A 147 2.55 10.36 3.72
N ASP A 148 2.72 10.81 4.96
CA ASP A 148 1.82 11.78 5.58
C ASP A 148 1.80 13.15 4.87
N PRO A 149 2.94 13.76 4.49
CA PRO A 149 2.93 15.04 3.80
C PRO A 149 2.30 14.95 2.41
N THR A 150 2.52 13.84 1.69
CA THR A 150 1.96 13.66 0.36
C THR A 150 0.46 13.39 0.45
N PHE A 151 0.00 12.63 1.44
CA PHE A 151 -1.42 12.40 1.69
C PHE A 151 -2.16 13.66 2.11
N ALA A 152 -1.57 14.49 2.96
CA ALA A 152 -2.13 15.80 3.34
C ALA A 152 -2.30 16.78 2.17
N ASN A 153 -1.63 16.53 1.04
CA ASN A 153 -1.70 17.34 -0.18
C ASN A 153 -2.39 16.60 -1.34
N LEU A 154 -3.30 15.66 -1.03
CA LEU A 154 -4.07 14.93 -2.04
C LEU A 154 -4.82 15.93 -2.96
N PRO A 155 -4.66 15.84 -4.29
CA PRO A 155 -5.36 16.73 -5.20
C PRO A 155 -6.88 16.61 -5.16
N ALA A 156 -7.57 17.63 -5.68
CA ALA A 156 -9.02 17.61 -5.88
C ALA A 156 -9.46 16.69 -7.04
N GLY A 157 -8.55 16.15 -7.85
CA GLY A 157 -8.84 15.08 -8.82
C GLY A 157 -9.31 15.51 -10.20
N GLU A 158 -9.22 16.79 -10.56
CA GLU A 158 -9.67 17.30 -11.87
C GLU A 158 -8.86 16.74 -13.05
N GLY A 159 -7.63 16.30 -12.82
CA GLY A 159 -6.76 15.68 -13.82
C GLY A 159 -6.93 14.16 -13.97
N GLY A 160 -7.86 13.54 -13.25
CA GLY A 160 -8.19 12.12 -13.37
C GLY A 160 -7.05 11.18 -12.98
N ALA A 161 -7.05 9.98 -13.57
CA ALA A 161 -6.06 8.93 -13.31
C ALA A 161 -4.61 9.41 -13.48
N ALA A 162 -4.34 10.26 -14.49
CA ALA A 162 -3.01 10.81 -14.70
C ALA A 162 -2.53 11.67 -13.51
N GLN A 163 -3.43 12.46 -12.92
CA GLN A 163 -3.13 13.23 -11.71
C GLN A 163 -2.95 12.32 -10.49
N PHE A 164 -3.73 11.25 -10.38
CA PHE A 164 -3.53 10.26 -9.31
C PHE A 164 -2.14 9.63 -9.41
N HIS A 165 -1.74 9.15 -10.59
CA HIS A 165 -0.42 8.55 -10.76
C HIS A 165 0.71 9.53 -10.46
N ALA A 166 0.58 10.79 -10.88
CA ALA A 166 1.55 11.83 -10.56
C ALA A 166 1.66 12.07 -9.04
N TRP A 167 0.54 12.02 -8.32
CA TRP A 167 0.49 12.18 -6.87
C TRP A 167 1.02 10.94 -6.10
N ASN A 168 0.71 9.73 -6.56
CA ASN A 168 1.06 8.48 -5.86
C ASN A 168 2.50 8.02 -6.13
N THR A 169 3.04 8.29 -7.32
CA THR A 169 4.40 7.84 -7.71
C THR A 169 5.50 8.24 -6.72
N PRO A 170 5.54 9.46 -6.17
CA PRO A 170 6.51 9.84 -5.15
C PRO A 170 6.45 8.97 -3.89
N ILE A 171 5.24 8.63 -3.41
CA ILE A 171 5.04 7.78 -2.23
C ILE A 171 5.64 6.40 -2.49
N GLU A 172 5.28 5.78 -3.61
CA GLU A 172 5.76 4.44 -3.98
C GLU A 172 7.29 4.42 -4.17
N ARG A 173 7.87 5.46 -4.76
CA ARG A 173 9.34 5.59 -4.88
C ARG A 173 10.02 5.75 -3.52
N CYS A 174 9.42 6.53 -2.62
CA CYS A 174 9.94 6.73 -1.27
C CYS A 174 9.95 5.41 -0.50
N PHE A 175 8.83 4.68 -0.52
CA PHE A 175 8.69 3.35 0.07
C PHE A 175 9.70 2.34 -0.50
N SER A 176 9.85 2.29 -1.83
CA SER A 176 10.85 1.42 -2.46
C SER A 176 12.28 1.77 -2.05
N THR A 177 12.59 3.05 -1.88
CA THR A 177 13.92 3.51 -1.45
C THR A 177 14.18 3.12 0.00
N LEU A 178 13.17 3.26 0.86
CA LEU A 178 13.25 2.85 2.26
C LEU A 178 13.48 1.34 2.40
N ASP A 179 12.80 0.53 1.59
CA ASP A 179 13.01 -0.93 1.56
C ASP A 179 14.43 -1.32 1.20
N ILE A 180 15.05 -0.62 0.25
CA ILE A 180 16.46 -0.84 -0.08
C ILE A 180 17.35 -0.52 1.12
N LYS A 181 17.14 0.63 1.78
CA LYS A 181 17.90 1.00 2.98
C LYS A 181 17.75 0.00 4.13
N LEU A 182 16.53 -0.49 4.36
CA LEU A 182 16.25 -1.51 5.38
C LEU A 182 16.95 -2.84 5.04
N ARG A 183 16.91 -3.24 3.77
CA ARG A 183 17.60 -4.44 3.30
C ARG A 183 19.11 -4.32 3.45
N ASP A 184 19.69 -3.18 3.10
CA ASP A 184 21.12 -2.93 3.23
C ASP A 184 21.57 -2.98 4.70
N LEU A 185 20.72 -2.55 5.64
CA LEU A 185 20.99 -2.72 7.07
C LEU A 185 20.93 -4.16 7.53
N SER A 186 19.94 -4.94 7.06
CA SER A 186 19.86 -6.36 7.39
C SER A 186 21.04 -7.18 6.85
N ASN A 187 21.60 -6.75 5.72
CA ASN A 187 22.74 -7.39 5.06
C ASN A 187 24.10 -6.84 5.52
N ALA A 188 24.11 -5.69 6.21
CA ALA A 188 25.32 -5.20 6.85
C ALA A 188 25.63 -6.17 8.00
N GLU A 189 26.61 -7.06 7.77
CA GLU A 189 27.18 -7.90 8.82
C GLU A 189 27.41 -7.09 10.10
N PRO A 190 27.23 -7.67 11.29
CA PRO A 190 27.45 -6.97 12.54
C PRO A 190 28.82 -6.32 12.50
N SER A 191 28.82 -4.99 12.60
CA SER A 191 29.97 -4.18 12.25
C SER A 191 31.22 -4.76 12.91
N SER A 192 32.23 -5.03 12.08
CA SER A 192 33.57 -5.43 12.47
C SER A 192 34.21 -4.50 13.51
N GLY A 193 33.57 -3.37 13.86
CA GLY A 193 33.92 -2.50 14.98
C GLY A 193 34.00 -3.22 16.32
N ALA A 194 33.03 -4.07 16.69
CA ALA A 194 33.10 -4.79 17.98
C ALA A 194 34.23 -5.82 17.99
N LEU A 195 34.41 -6.56 16.88
CA LEU A 195 35.54 -7.47 16.69
C LEU A 195 36.88 -6.74 16.63
N PHE A 196 36.93 -5.56 16.02
CA PHE A 196 38.10 -4.69 15.96
C PHE A 196 38.47 -4.20 17.35
N TRP A 197 37.51 -3.75 18.16
CA TRP A 197 37.75 -3.35 19.55
C TRP A 197 38.18 -4.53 20.43
N LEU A 198 37.62 -5.72 20.22
CA LEU A 198 38.05 -6.95 20.90
C LEU A 198 39.47 -7.36 20.50
N LEU A 199 39.80 -7.32 19.22
CA LEU A 199 41.15 -7.60 18.71
C LEU A 199 42.16 -6.55 19.18
N LEU A 200 41.78 -5.27 19.20
CA LEU A 200 42.61 -4.19 19.69
C LEU A 200 42.86 -4.34 21.21
N ALA A 201 41.84 -4.66 21.99
CA ALA A 201 41.99 -4.92 23.42
C ALA A 201 42.88 -6.15 23.68
N ALA A 202 42.70 -7.23 22.92
CA ALA A 202 43.52 -8.44 23.03
C ALA A 202 45.01 -8.17 22.70
N THR A 203 45.27 -7.44 21.62
CA THR A 203 46.64 -7.09 21.19
C THR A 203 47.34 -6.14 22.16
N LEU A 204 46.63 -5.15 22.70
CA LEU A 204 47.15 -4.28 23.76
C LEU A 204 47.46 -5.07 25.04
N GLY A 205 46.57 -5.98 25.44
CA GLY A 205 46.78 -6.85 26.60
C GLY A 205 48.02 -7.75 26.49
N LEU A 206 48.18 -8.40 25.33
CA LEU A 206 49.37 -9.22 25.03
C LEU A 206 50.66 -8.40 25.03
N SER A 207 50.63 -7.19 24.47
CA SER A 207 51.79 -6.30 24.43
C SER A 207 52.20 -5.85 25.84
N ALA A 208 51.25 -5.46 26.68
CA ALA A 208 51.52 -5.07 28.06
C ALA A 208 52.09 -6.23 28.89
N ALA A 209 51.54 -7.44 28.73
CA ALA A 209 52.06 -8.64 29.37
C ALA A 209 53.50 -8.96 28.94
N GLY A 210 53.80 -8.84 27.63
CA GLY A 210 55.14 -9.04 27.09
C GLY A 210 56.16 -8.05 27.69
N VAL A 211 55.82 -6.77 27.79
CA VAL A 211 56.67 -5.74 28.41
C VAL A 211 56.88 -6.04 29.90
N ALA A 212 55.83 -6.44 30.62
CA ALA A 212 55.94 -6.79 32.03
C ALA A 212 56.86 -8.00 32.27
N ILE A 213 56.77 -9.04 31.44
CA ILE A 213 57.64 -10.22 31.50
C ILE A 213 59.09 -9.84 31.17
N ALA A 214 59.30 -9.05 30.12
CA ALA A 214 60.63 -8.57 29.74
C ALA A 214 61.28 -7.74 30.86
N TYR A 215 60.52 -6.82 31.46
CA TYR A 215 60.96 -6.00 32.59
C TYR A 215 61.28 -6.84 33.83
N ALA A 216 60.41 -7.81 34.18
CA ALA A 216 60.65 -8.73 35.29
C ALA A 216 61.92 -9.58 35.09
N LYS A 217 62.14 -10.07 33.86
CA LYS A 217 63.35 -10.82 33.50
C LYS A 217 64.59 -9.94 33.55
N HIS A 218 64.53 -8.72 33.03
CA HIS A 218 65.63 -7.75 33.09
C HIS A 218 66.04 -7.48 34.55
N ARG A 219 65.08 -7.16 35.41
CA ARG A 219 65.32 -6.89 36.83
C ARG A 219 65.87 -8.10 37.58
N LYS A 220 65.44 -9.31 37.21
CA LYS A 220 65.99 -10.55 37.78
C LYS A 220 67.46 -10.72 37.38
N ASN A 221 67.80 -10.48 36.12
CA ASN A 221 69.17 -10.58 35.62
C ASN A 221 70.10 -9.52 36.26
N GLU A 222 69.63 -8.29 36.43
CA GLU A 222 70.39 -7.23 37.13
C GLU A 222 70.70 -7.59 38.59
N ARG A 223 69.77 -8.27 39.28
CA ARG A 223 69.98 -8.73 40.66
C ARG A 223 70.97 -9.89 40.75
N GLN A 224 71.05 -10.73 39.73
CA GLN A 224 71.99 -11.87 39.68
C GLN A 224 73.39 -11.45 39.21
N ALA A 225 73.52 -10.32 38.52
CA ALA A 225 74.79 -9.79 38.02
C ALA A 225 75.53 -8.86 39.01
N ARG A 226 74.98 -8.64 40.21
CA ARG A 226 75.69 -7.93 41.30
C ARG A 226 76.42 -8.96 42.18
N PRO A 227 77.74 -8.83 42.38
CA PRO A 227 78.55 -9.73 43.22
C PRO A 227 78.20 -9.62 44.70
#